data_AF-A0A7I4EAB7-F1
#
_entry.id   AF-A0A7I4EAB7-F1
#
_cell.length_a   1.000
_cell.length_b   1.000
_cell.length_c   1.000
_cell.angle_alpha   90.00
_cell.angle_beta   90.00
_cell.angle_gamma   90.00
#
_symmetry.space_group_name_H-M   'P 1'
#
loop_
_entity.id
_entity.type
_entity.pdbx_description
1 polymer ?
#
loop_
_entity_poly.entity_id
_entity_poly.type
_entity_poly.pdbx_seq_one_letter_code
_entity_poly.pdbx_strand_id
1 'polypeptide(L)'
;MVAEQMGRVGRQLKINFVVSVGDNFYQAGLKGPNDPKFQNSFSKVYTARSLQTPWYSVLGNHDYLGDTLLQIGDALTKKDNRWFCDRSYLLKHNLCGPSHTGHCHKFVEFFFIDTTPFVDKYWSPEQKRTFDWRGIGHRQTYLDTQLEKLNSGLSSSSATWKIVIGHHTIRSLGRHGDTHEMVKQVLPILEKLKVDMYLNGHDHCLEHIKREDSTVHFVTSGAGSKSFQGLRQGKPEDGLQFGYDGQGFISVSMAAQDLRIDFHDALGHKLHQLTLHK
;
A
#
# COMPACT_ATOMS: atom_id res chain seq x y z
N MET A 1 -20.23 -3.90 -2.75
CA MET A 1 -19.73 -4.41 -4.05
C MET A 1 -18.24 -4.75 -3.97
N VAL A 2 -17.31 -3.80 -3.81
CA VAL A 2 -15.85 -4.11 -3.71
C VAL A 2 -15.51 -5.15 -2.63
N ALA A 3 -15.89 -4.94 -1.37
CA ALA A 3 -15.60 -5.88 -0.27
C ALA A 3 -16.17 -7.30 -0.51
N GLU A 4 -17.33 -7.39 -1.16
CA GLU A 4 -17.95 -8.66 -1.52
C GLU A 4 -17.12 -9.40 -2.58
N GLN A 5 -16.66 -8.66 -3.60
CA GLN A 5 -15.82 -9.22 -4.67
C GLN A 5 -14.43 -9.60 -4.16
N MET A 6 -13.83 -8.80 -3.27
CA MET A 6 -12.63 -9.20 -2.53
C MET A 6 -12.83 -10.53 -1.80
N GLY A 7 -14.01 -10.74 -1.19
CA GLY A 7 -14.37 -12.02 -0.58
C GLY A 7 -14.41 -13.18 -1.57
N ARG A 8 -15.03 -12.98 -2.74
CA ARG A 8 -15.12 -14.01 -3.79
C ARG A 8 -13.74 -14.35 -4.37
N VAL A 9 -12.96 -13.35 -4.75
CA VAL A 9 -11.60 -13.52 -5.27
C VAL A 9 -10.69 -14.12 -4.20
N GLY A 10 -10.77 -13.63 -2.96
CA GLY A 10 -10.01 -14.16 -1.84
C GLY A 10 -10.27 -15.65 -1.57
N ARG A 11 -11.52 -16.11 -1.77
CA ARG A 11 -11.89 -17.52 -1.67
C ARG A 11 -11.29 -18.34 -2.81
N GLN A 12 -11.32 -17.83 -4.03
CA GLN A 12 -10.77 -18.51 -5.20
C GLN A 12 -9.25 -18.65 -5.10
N LEU A 13 -8.56 -17.58 -4.70
CA LEU A 13 -7.10 -17.54 -4.59
C LEU A 13 -6.55 -18.11 -3.28
N LYS A 14 -7.41 -18.34 -2.27
CA LYS A 14 -7.02 -18.78 -0.92
C LYS A 14 -5.93 -17.87 -0.33
N ILE A 15 -6.22 -16.57 -0.30
CA ILE A 15 -5.25 -15.54 0.09
C ILE A 15 -4.66 -15.77 1.50
N ASN A 16 -3.39 -15.40 1.68
CA ASN A 16 -2.72 -15.47 2.97
C ASN A 16 -2.97 -14.25 3.85
N PHE A 17 -3.15 -13.07 3.25
CA PHE A 17 -3.39 -11.81 3.96
C PHE A 17 -3.95 -10.75 3.00
N VAL A 18 -4.36 -9.62 3.55
CA VAL A 18 -4.73 -8.42 2.80
C VAL A 18 -3.73 -7.31 3.13
N VAL A 19 -3.42 -6.45 2.16
CA VAL A 19 -2.64 -5.23 2.35
C VAL A 19 -3.56 -4.02 2.18
N SER A 20 -3.54 -3.10 3.14
CA SER A 20 -4.19 -1.78 3.01
C SER A 20 -3.13 -0.71 2.75
N VAL A 21 -3.29 0.04 1.66
CA VAL A 21 -2.35 1.08 1.22
C VAL A 21 -2.66 2.46 1.83
N GLY A 22 -3.33 2.51 2.98
CA GLY A 22 -3.62 3.73 3.74
C GLY A 22 -4.91 4.44 3.37
N ASP A 23 -5.15 5.57 4.03
CA ASP A 23 -6.46 6.25 4.09
C ASP A 23 -7.56 5.29 4.59
N ASN A 24 -7.23 4.60 5.68
CA ASN A 24 -8.06 3.54 6.25
C ASN A 24 -9.40 4.08 6.73
N PHE A 25 -9.41 5.31 7.29
CA PHE A 25 -10.60 5.89 7.91
C PHE A 25 -10.87 7.34 7.46
N TYR A 26 -11.65 7.49 6.39
CA TYR A 26 -12.09 8.80 5.92
C TYR A 26 -13.08 9.52 6.88
N GLN A 27 -13.18 10.86 6.86
CA GLN A 27 -12.25 11.80 6.23
C GLN A 27 -11.18 12.35 7.20
N ALA A 28 -11.22 11.95 8.47
CA ALA A 28 -10.33 12.49 9.50
C ALA A 28 -9.99 11.44 10.56
N GLY A 29 -9.39 10.34 10.14
CA GLY A 29 -8.98 9.21 10.97
C GLY A 29 -10.06 8.70 11.92
N LEU A 30 -9.63 8.13 13.04
CA LEU A 30 -10.48 7.79 14.18
C LEU A 30 -10.44 8.91 15.21
N LYS A 31 -11.53 9.16 15.94
CA LYS A 31 -11.59 10.22 16.96
C LYS A 31 -11.25 9.75 18.37
N GLY A 32 -11.11 8.44 18.57
CA GLY A 32 -10.93 7.85 19.88
C GLY A 32 -11.09 6.32 19.82
N PRO A 33 -10.75 5.60 20.91
CA PRO A 33 -10.71 4.15 20.89
C PRO A 33 -12.09 3.55 20.58
N ASN A 34 -13.17 4.19 21.01
CA ASN A 34 -14.55 3.71 20.81
C ASN A 34 -15.24 4.32 19.58
N ASP A 35 -14.49 4.93 18.65
CA ASP A 35 -15.07 5.45 17.42
C ASP A 35 -15.74 4.31 16.62
N PRO A 36 -17.05 4.39 16.34
CA PRO A 36 -17.78 3.33 15.62
C PRO A 36 -17.26 3.14 14.20
N LYS A 37 -16.49 4.10 13.64
CA LYS A 37 -15.91 4.01 12.31
C LYS A 37 -14.98 2.80 12.15
N PHE A 38 -14.27 2.37 13.19
CA PHE A 38 -13.47 1.15 13.11
C PHE A 38 -14.36 -0.05 12.73
N GLN A 39 -15.46 -0.25 13.45
CA GLN A 39 -16.38 -1.35 13.11
C GLN A 39 -17.10 -1.13 11.78
N ASN A 40 -17.57 0.09 11.52
CA ASN A 40 -18.44 0.38 10.37
C ASN A 40 -17.67 0.49 9.05
N SER A 41 -16.36 0.71 9.08
CA SER A 41 -15.51 0.82 7.87
C SER A 41 -14.55 -0.35 7.71
N PHE A 42 -14.36 -1.18 8.76
CA PHE A 42 -13.50 -2.36 8.69
C PHE A 42 -14.26 -3.63 9.12
N SER A 43 -14.53 -3.80 10.43
CA SER A 43 -14.97 -5.10 10.96
C SER A 43 -16.27 -5.63 10.34
N LYS A 44 -17.26 -4.75 10.17
CA LYS A 44 -18.59 -5.08 9.60
C LYS A 44 -18.63 -5.03 8.08
N VAL A 45 -17.58 -4.52 7.44
CA VAL A 45 -17.51 -4.42 5.97
C VAL A 45 -16.90 -5.69 5.39
N TYR A 46 -15.76 -6.13 5.92
CA TYR A 46 -15.00 -7.26 5.39
C TYR A 46 -15.33 -8.55 6.12
N THR A 47 -16.57 -9.02 6.01
CA THR A 47 -17.11 -10.16 6.79
C THR A 47 -16.97 -11.52 6.10
N ALA A 48 -16.58 -11.55 4.83
CA ALA A 48 -16.38 -12.79 4.09
C ALA A 48 -15.35 -13.70 4.78
N ARG A 49 -15.61 -15.02 4.81
CA ARG A 49 -14.73 -16.00 5.46
C ARG A 49 -13.29 -15.97 4.94
N SER A 50 -13.11 -15.75 3.65
CA SER A 50 -11.81 -15.63 2.98
C SER A 50 -11.04 -14.36 3.36
N LEU A 51 -11.70 -13.36 3.94
CA LEU A 51 -11.07 -12.12 4.44
C LEU A 51 -10.83 -12.16 5.96
N GLN A 52 -11.10 -13.29 6.61
CA GLN A 52 -10.79 -13.52 8.03
C GLN A 52 -9.33 -13.97 8.20
N THR A 53 -8.44 -13.13 7.69
CA THR A 53 -6.99 -13.31 7.63
C THR A 53 -6.31 -12.02 8.10
N PRO A 54 -4.99 -11.96 8.36
CA PRO A 54 -4.34 -10.71 8.73
C PRO A 54 -4.46 -9.62 7.65
N TRP A 55 -4.59 -8.37 8.09
CA TRP A 55 -4.60 -7.16 7.29
C TRP A 55 -3.41 -6.31 7.70
N TYR A 56 -2.43 -6.16 6.81
CA TYR A 56 -1.25 -5.34 7.00
C TYR A 56 -1.48 -3.97 6.37
N SER A 57 -1.55 -2.94 7.19
CA SER A 57 -1.93 -1.60 6.78
C SER A 57 -0.80 -0.60 6.96
N VAL A 58 -0.74 0.41 6.09
CA VAL A 58 -0.01 1.67 6.32
C VAL A 58 -1.00 2.79 6.62
N LEU A 59 -0.48 3.90 7.13
CA LEU A 59 -1.25 5.12 7.33
C LEU A 59 -1.26 5.96 6.05
N GLY A 60 -2.42 6.54 5.72
CA GLY A 60 -2.55 7.59 4.70
C GLY A 60 -2.71 8.97 5.30
N ASN A 61 -2.79 9.99 4.45
CA ASN A 61 -2.88 11.37 4.92
C ASN A 61 -4.18 11.64 5.67
N HIS A 62 -5.28 10.94 5.39
CA HIS A 62 -6.53 11.08 6.13
C HIS A 62 -6.49 10.43 7.51
N ASP A 63 -5.65 9.41 7.71
CA ASP A 63 -5.49 8.76 9.00
C ASP A 63 -4.81 9.69 10.01
N TYR A 64 -3.84 10.47 9.52
CA TYR A 64 -3.18 11.52 10.27
C TYR A 64 -4.07 12.71 10.66
N LEU A 65 -5.26 12.85 10.08
CA LEU A 65 -6.19 13.91 10.47
C LEU A 65 -7.05 13.53 11.69
N GLY A 66 -6.91 12.29 12.18
CA GLY A 66 -7.50 11.82 13.44
C GLY A 66 -6.43 11.34 14.40
N ASP A 67 -6.77 10.39 15.25
CA ASP A 67 -5.86 9.76 16.19
C ASP A 67 -5.03 8.69 15.50
N THR A 68 -3.82 9.07 15.07
CA THR A 68 -2.87 8.19 14.40
C THR A 68 -2.42 7.06 15.33
N LEU A 69 -2.18 7.38 16.60
CA LEU A 69 -1.65 6.45 17.59
C LEU A 69 -2.61 5.31 17.92
N LEU A 70 -3.92 5.51 17.76
CA LEU A 70 -4.89 4.43 17.91
C LEU A 70 -4.82 3.41 16.78
N GLN A 71 -4.51 3.84 15.57
CA GLN A 71 -4.47 2.95 14.42
C GLN A 71 -3.26 2.04 14.44
N ILE A 72 -2.14 2.53 14.98
CA ILE A 72 -0.89 1.78 15.11
C ILE A 72 -0.82 1.02 16.44
N GLY A 73 -0.12 -0.11 16.44
CA GLY A 73 0.03 -0.97 17.62
C GLY A 73 -1.24 -1.75 17.98
N ASP A 74 -1.37 -2.12 19.26
CA ASP A 74 -2.29 -3.21 19.64
C ASP A 74 -3.75 -2.78 19.91
N ALA A 75 -4.03 -1.47 19.95
CA ALA A 75 -5.33 -0.97 20.41
C ALA A 75 -6.49 -1.49 19.55
N LEU A 76 -6.34 -1.43 18.22
CA LEU A 76 -7.32 -1.96 17.27
C LEU A 76 -7.19 -3.47 17.07
N THR A 77 -5.98 -4.02 17.14
CA THR A 77 -5.74 -5.47 17.08
C THR A 77 -6.49 -6.22 18.18
N LYS A 78 -6.58 -5.62 19.39
CA LYS A 78 -7.37 -6.16 20.51
C LYS A 78 -8.89 -6.14 20.25
N LYS A 79 -9.36 -5.30 19.32
CA LYS A 79 -10.78 -5.20 18.94
C LYS A 79 -11.12 -6.11 17.76
N ASP A 80 -10.20 -6.25 16.82
CA ASP A 80 -10.31 -7.14 15.67
C ASP A 80 -8.91 -7.65 15.33
N ASN A 81 -8.63 -8.92 15.61
CA ASN A 81 -7.30 -9.52 15.52
C ASN A 81 -6.73 -9.58 14.09
N ARG A 82 -7.54 -9.27 13.08
CA ARG A 82 -7.11 -9.14 11.70
C ARG A 82 -6.31 -7.86 11.49
N TRP A 83 -6.59 -6.81 12.27
CA TRP A 83 -5.97 -5.51 12.06
C TRP A 83 -4.50 -5.51 12.50
N PHE A 84 -3.60 -5.16 11.60
CA PHE A 84 -2.23 -4.77 11.90
C PHE A 84 -1.88 -3.48 11.16
N CYS A 85 -1.37 -2.49 11.89
CA CYS A 85 -0.85 -1.28 11.30
C CYS A 85 0.29 -0.76 12.18
N ASP A 86 1.31 -0.24 11.54
CA ASP A 86 2.37 0.52 12.18
C ASP A 86 2.89 1.56 11.17
N ARG A 87 3.73 2.50 11.61
CA ARG A 87 4.28 3.57 10.76
C ARG A 87 5.12 2.99 9.63
N SER A 88 6.06 2.12 9.97
CA SER A 88 6.92 1.43 9.01
C SER A 88 7.36 0.09 9.57
N TYR A 89 7.32 -0.97 8.76
CA TYR A 89 7.66 -2.32 9.20
C TYR A 89 8.02 -3.22 8.02
N LEU A 90 8.66 -4.34 8.33
CA LEU A 90 9.03 -5.37 7.36
C LEU A 90 8.15 -6.60 7.57
N LEU A 91 7.51 -7.09 6.50
CA LEU A 91 6.86 -8.39 6.48
C LEU A 91 7.63 -9.32 5.54
N LYS A 92 8.11 -10.43 6.09
CA LYS A 92 8.70 -11.53 5.31
C LYS A 92 7.68 -12.65 5.13
N HIS A 93 7.51 -13.13 3.91
CA HIS A 93 6.63 -14.27 3.62
C HIS A 93 7.35 -15.31 2.76
N ASN A 94 7.31 -16.57 3.19
CA ASN A 94 7.93 -17.69 2.48
C ASN A 94 7.10 -18.06 1.25
N LEU A 95 7.78 -18.34 0.14
CA LEU A 95 7.18 -18.74 -1.14
C LEU A 95 7.34 -20.23 -1.42
N CYS A 96 7.94 -20.99 -0.48
CA CYS A 96 8.00 -22.43 -0.58
C CYS A 96 6.62 -23.02 -0.30
N GLY A 97 6.22 -24.02 -1.11
CA GLY A 97 4.96 -24.70 -0.96
C GLY A 97 4.84 -25.45 0.38
N PRO A 98 3.62 -25.85 0.78
CA PRO A 98 3.35 -26.49 2.07
C PRO A 98 4.04 -27.86 2.24
N SER A 99 4.51 -28.47 1.15
CA SER A 99 5.28 -29.72 1.17
C SER A 99 6.79 -29.51 1.36
N HIS A 100 7.27 -28.27 1.43
CA HIS A 100 8.70 -27.97 1.59
C HIS A 100 9.16 -28.26 3.03
N THR A 101 10.18 -29.10 3.17
CA THR A 101 10.81 -29.43 4.45
C THR A 101 12.14 -28.67 4.59
N GLY A 102 12.40 -28.09 5.77
CA GLY A 102 13.63 -27.36 6.06
C GLY A 102 13.51 -25.85 5.80
N HIS A 103 14.65 -25.15 5.75
CA HIS A 103 14.66 -23.70 5.58
C HIS A 103 14.20 -23.30 4.17
N CYS A 104 13.29 -22.33 4.08
CA CYS A 104 12.82 -21.80 2.81
C CYS A 104 13.71 -20.63 2.36
N HIS A 105 14.48 -20.82 1.29
CA HIS A 105 15.35 -19.79 0.72
C HIS A 105 14.66 -18.89 -0.31
N LYS A 106 13.38 -19.17 -0.64
CA LYS A 106 12.57 -18.38 -1.57
C LYS A 106 11.49 -17.65 -0.79
N PHE A 107 11.63 -16.33 -0.67
CA PHE A 107 10.72 -15.52 0.11
C PHE A 107 10.57 -14.14 -0.52
N VAL A 108 9.48 -13.48 -0.18
CA VAL A 108 9.21 -12.08 -0.49
C VAL A 108 9.38 -11.25 0.78
N GLU A 109 9.90 -10.04 0.62
CA GLU A 109 9.92 -9.01 1.65
C GLU A 109 9.09 -7.80 1.21
N PHE A 110 8.16 -7.43 2.07
CA PHE A 110 7.32 -6.24 1.94
C PHE A 110 7.81 -5.17 2.91
N PHE A 111 8.30 -4.06 2.39
CA PHE A 111 8.79 -2.92 3.16
C PHE A 111 7.69 -1.86 3.20
N PHE A 112 7.01 -1.75 4.33
CA PHE A 112 5.96 -0.76 4.55
C PHE A 112 6.59 0.54 5.07
N ILE A 113 6.27 1.66 4.43
CA ILE A 113 6.88 2.98 4.72
C ILE A 113 5.81 4.05 5.03
N ASP A 114 6.15 4.96 5.94
CA ASP A 114 5.28 6.06 6.38
C ASP A 114 5.49 7.26 5.47
N THR A 115 4.64 7.38 4.46
CA THR A 115 4.81 8.39 3.40
C THR A 115 4.26 9.77 3.75
N THR A 116 3.32 9.88 4.70
CA THR A 116 2.65 11.16 5.03
C THR A 116 3.63 12.24 5.53
N PRO A 117 4.63 11.93 6.39
CA PRO A 117 5.59 12.92 6.85
C PRO A 117 6.51 13.48 5.76
N PHE A 118 6.64 12.80 4.61
CA PHE A 118 7.47 13.29 3.49
C PHE A 118 6.86 14.51 2.80
N VAL A 119 5.54 14.68 2.81
CA VAL A 119 4.86 15.71 2.01
C VAL A 119 4.96 17.08 2.68
N ASP A 120 5.73 18.00 2.09
CA ASP A 120 6.01 19.34 2.64
C ASP A 120 4.74 20.16 2.86
N LYS A 121 3.76 20.01 1.95
CA LYS A 121 2.47 20.70 2.05
C LYS A 121 1.70 20.40 3.33
N TYR A 122 1.92 19.27 3.98
CA TYR A 122 1.23 18.93 5.24
C TYR A 122 1.84 19.62 6.46
N TRP A 123 3.06 20.17 6.32
CA TRP A 123 3.76 20.92 7.37
C TRP A 123 3.72 22.43 7.16
N SER A 124 3.23 22.89 6.00
CA SER A 124 3.13 24.32 5.68
C SER A 124 2.24 25.06 6.69
N PRO A 125 2.63 26.25 7.17
CA PRO A 125 1.77 27.11 8.00
C PRO A 125 0.46 27.51 7.30
N GLU A 126 0.41 27.48 5.97
CA GLU A 126 -0.78 27.80 5.17
C GLU A 126 -1.80 26.65 5.16
N GLN A 127 -1.39 25.46 5.59
CA GLN A 127 -2.26 24.30 5.72
C GLN A 127 -3.28 24.52 6.84
N LYS A 128 -4.57 24.32 6.53
CA LYS A 128 -5.69 24.53 7.48
C LYS A 128 -6.08 23.28 8.27
N ARG A 129 -5.57 22.11 7.89
CA ARG A 129 -5.87 20.84 8.54
C ARG A 129 -4.91 20.57 9.68
N THR A 130 -5.41 20.02 10.78
CA THR A 130 -4.59 19.57 11.91
C THR A 130 -4.18 18.12 11.68
N PHE A 131 -2.88 17.90 11.52
CA PHE A 131 -2.29 16.57 11.43
C PHE A 131 -1.77 16.14 12.80
N ASP A 132 -2.00 14.89 13.16
CA ASP A 132 -1.52 14.24 14.36
C ASP A 132 -0.09 13.73 14.15
N TRP A 133 0.86 14.61 14.46
CA TRP A 133 2.28 14.32 14.41
C TRP A 133 2.83 13.66 15.68
N ARG A 134 1.97 13.24 16.64
CA ARG A 134 2.45 12.58 17.87
C ARG A 134 3.25 11.33 17.54
N GLY A 135 4.38 11.14 18.23
CA GLY A 135 5.32 10.06 17.95
C GLY A 135 6.24 10.31 16.76
N ILE A 136 6.09 11.43 16.04
CA ILE A 136 7.09 11.96 15.13
C ILE A 136 7.85 13.05 15.88
N GLY A 137 9.15 12.84 16.08
CA GLY A 137 10.04 13.84 16.67
C GLY A 137 10.33 14.97 15.68
N HIS A 138 11.60 15.40 15.63
CA HIS A 138 12.02 16.33 14.59
C HIS A 138 11.84 15.71 13.20
N ARG A 139 11.07 16.37 12.32
CA ARG A 139 10.64 15.84 11.01
C ARG A 139 11.81 15.32 10.19
N GLN A 140 12.86 16.13 10.00
CA GLN A 140 13.98 15.74 9.15
C GLN A 140 14.67 14.48 9.68
N THR A 141 14.90 14.41 10.99
CA THR A 141 15.51 13.25 11.66
C THR A 141 14.65 12.00 11.48
N TYR A 142 13.33 12.14 11.54
CA TYR A 142 12.40 11.05 11.28
C TYR A 142 12.47 10.55 9.82
N LEU A 143 12.51 11.47 8.85
CA LEU A 143 12.65 11.12 7.43
C LEU A 143 13.99 10.43 7.14
N ASP A 144 15.10 10.99 7.64
CA ASP A 144 16.44 10.43 7.47
C ASP A 144 16.52 9.02 8.05
N THR A 145 15.99 8.81 9.26
CA THR A 145 15.93 7.49 9.90
C THR A 145 15.13 6.49 9.06
N GLN A 146 14.00 6.93 8.48
CA GLN A 146 13.16 6.06 7.66
C GLN A 146 13.86 5.67 6.35
N LEU A 147 14.50 6.64 5.69
CA LEU A 147 15.28 6.41 4.47
C LEU A 147 16.48 5.50 4.72
N GLU A 148 17.20 5.69 5.83
CA GLU A 148 18.31 4.84 6.23
C GLU A 148 17.85 3.40 6.49
N LYS A 149 16.75 3.22 7.22
CA LYS A 149 16.16 1.89 7.48
C LYS A 149 15.72 1.21 6.18
N LEU A 150 15.05 1.93 5.28
CA LEU A 150 14.64 1.41 3.98
C LEU A 150 15.86 0.99 3.15
N ASN A 151 16.85 1.87 3.01
CA ASN A 151 18.08 1.60 2.26
C ASN A 151 18.84 0.40 2.83
N SER A 152 18.99 0.32 4.15
CA SER A 152 19.72 -0.76 4.82
C SER A 152 18.98 -2.09 4.74
N GLY A 153 17.67 -2.09 4.94
CA GLY A 153 16.81 -3.27 4.78
C GLY A 153 16.87 -3.82 3.35
N LEU A 154 16.69 -2.96 2.35
CA LEU A 154 16.74 -3.36 0.94
C LEU A 154 18.14 -3.82 0.48
N SER A 155 19.20 -3.22 1.03
CA SER A 155 20.59 -3.57 0.72
C SER A 155 21.01 -4.92 1.31
N SER A 156 20.51 -5.24 2.51
CA SER A 156 20.77 -6.52 3.18
C SER A 156 19.84 -7.65 2.74
N SER A 157 18.74 -7.32 2.07
CA SER A 157 17.74 -8.27 1.59
C SER A 157 18.27 -9.22 0.52
N SER A 158 18.14 -10.51 0.79
CA SER A 158 18.30 -11.60 -0.19
C SER A 158 16.97 -12.14 -0.71
N ALA A 159 15.88 -11.39 -0.52
CA ALA A 159 14.55 -11.81 -0.94
C ALA A 159 14.49 -12.03 -2.45
N THR A 160 13.68 -13.02 -2.86
CA THR A 160 13.39 -13.28 -4.28
C THR A 160 12.63 -12.12 -4.90
N TRP A 161 11.69 -11.56 -4.13
CA TRP A 161 10.91 -10.38 -4.49
C TRP A 161 11.03 -9.33 -3.40
N LYS A 162 11.27 -8.07 -3.78
CA LYS A 162 11.26 -6.92 -2.89
C LYS A 162 10.15 -5.98 -3.30
N ILE A 163 9.19 -5.77 -2.41
CA ILE A 163 8.03 -4.92 -2.66
C ILE A 163 8.03 -3.82 -1.61
N VAL A 164 7.95 -2.56 -2.04
CA VAL A 164 7.80 -1.42 -1.13
C VAL A 164 6.36 -0.94 -1.18
N ILE A 165 5.76 -0.71 -0.01
CA ILE A 165 4.36 -0.31 0.14
C ILE A 165 4.30 1.01 0.90
N GLY A 166 3.62 1.99 0.34
CA GLY A 166 3.36 3.28 0.99
C GLY A 166 2.00 3.83 0.57
N HIS A 167 1.59 4.95 1.15
CA HIS A 167 0.31 5.56 0.77
C HIS A 167 0.42 6.42 -0.48
N HIS A 168 1.39 7.33 -0.52
CA HIS A 168 1.52 8.33 -1.57
C HIS A 168 2.14 7.76 -2.86
N THR A 169 1.81 8.37 -3.98
CA THR A 169 2.26 8.01 -5.33
C THR A 169 3.72 8.39 -5.58
N ILE A 170 4.48 7.52 -6.25
CA ILE A 170 5.76 7.91 -6.87
C ILE A 170 5.54 8.27 -8.34
N ARG A 171 4.80 7.43 -9.07
CA ARG A 171 4.32 7.68 -10.43
C ARG A 171 2.80 7.55 -10.46
N SER A 172 2.11 8.53 -11.00
CA SER A 172 0.65 8.50 -11.14
C SER A 172 0.15 9.50 -12.18
N LEU A 173 -0.86 9.09 -12.95
CA LEU A 173 -1.66 9.98 -13.79
C LEU A 173 -3.01 10.29 -13.15
N GLY A 174 -3.24 9.86 -11.91
CA GLY A 174 -4.39 10.27 -11.11
C GLY A 174 -4.44 11.77 -10.80
N ARG A 175 -5.44 12.14 -10.02
CA ARG A 175 -5.72 13.53 -9.66
C ARG A 175 -4.52 14.18 -8.95
N HIS A 176 -3.93 13.48 -7.99
CA HIS A 176 -2.79 13.94 -7.21
C HIS A 176 -1.51 13.92 -8.05
N GLY A 177 -1.31 12.86 -8.84
CA GLY A 177 -0.12 12.67 -9.68
C GLY A 177 1.10 12.35 -8.83
N ASP A 178 2.31 12.52 -9.36
CA ASP A 178 3.55 12.24 -8.65
C ASP A 178 3.72 13.07 -7.37
N THR A 179 4.06 12.42 -6.26
CA THR A 179 4.45 13.12 -5.03
C THR A 179 5.94 13.50 -5.10
N HIS A 180 6.24 14.78 -5.25
CA HIS A 180 7.59 15.30 -5.52
C HIS A 180 8.65 14.76 -4.55
N GLU A 181 8.35 14.75 -3.26
CA GLU A 181 9.27 14.32 -2.20
C GLU A 181 9.55 12.83 -2.28
N MET A 182 8.55 12.02 -2.66
CA MET A 182 8.71 10.57 -2.87
C MET A 182 9.59 10.28 -4.08
N VAL A 183 9.40 11.03 -5.17
CA VAL A 183 10.25 10.95 -6.38
C VAL A 183 11.69 11.35 -6.07
N LYS A 184 11.90 12.38 -5.26
CA LYS A 184 13.22 12.91 -4.96
C LYS A 184 13.99 12.07 -3.94
N GLN A 185 13.31 11.54 -2.92
CA GLN A 185 13.97 10.94 -1.76
C GLN A 185 13.89 9.42 -1.72
N VAL A 186 12.77 8.84 -2.16
CA VAL A 186 12.52 7.39 -2.04
C VAL A 186 12.87 6.65 -3.33
N LEU A 187 12.41 7.14 -4.48
CA LEU A 187 12.63 6.48 -5.77
C LEU A 187 14.11 6.16 -6.06
N PRO A 188 15.09 7.05 -5.81
CA PRO A 188 16.50 6.73 -6.07
C PRO A 188 17.00 5.52 -5.28
N ILE A 189 16.47 5.29 -4.07
CA ILE A 189 16.79 4.09 -3.27
C ILE A 189 16.20 2.85 -3.93
N LEU A 190 14.93 2.92 -4.36
CA LEU A 190 14.23 1.80 -4.99
C LEU A 190 14.92 1.34 -6.27
N GLU A 191 15.30 2.28 -7.13
CA GLU A 191 15.97 2.00 -8.40
C GLU A 191 17.38 1.47 -8.20
N LYS A 192 18.16 2.10 -7.31
CA LYS A 192 19.52 1.65 -6.98
C LYS A 192 19.54 0.21 -6.45
N LEU A 193 18.56 -0.13 -5.62
CA LEU A 193 18.47 -1.45 -4.97
C LEU A 193 17.60 -2.46 -5.72
N LYS A 194 17.18 -2.10 -6.95
CA LYS A 194 16.41 -2.93 -7.89
C LYS A 194 15.16 -3.53 -7.25
N VAL A 195 14.38 -2.68 -6.58
CA VAL A 195 13.06 -3.05 -6.05
C VAL A 195 12.15 -3.44 -7.21
N ASP A 196 11.39 -4.51 -7.04
CA ASP A 196 10.53 -5.03 -8.10
C ASP A 196 9.31 -4.15 -8.30
N MET A 197 8.72 -3.71 -7.19
CA MET A 197 7.45 -3.00 -7.21
C MET A 197 7.31 -2.01 -6.07
N TYR A 198 6.71 -0.87 -6.38
CA TYR A 198 6.14 0.06 -5.43
C TYR A 198 4.61 0.00 -5.52
N LEU A 199 3.95 -0.32 -4.40
CA LEU A 199 2.50 -0.40 -4.27
C LEU A 199 1.98 0.79 -3.45
N ASN A 200 0.97 1.49 -3.96
CA ASN A 200 0.37 2.63 -3.27
C ASN A 200 -1.14 2.77 -3.43
N GLY A 201 -1.69 3.76 -2.70
CA GLY A 201 -3.04 4.25 -2.85
C GLY A 201 -3.01 5.74 -3.20
N HIS A 202 -3.61 6.57 -2.35
CA HIS A 202 -3.73 8.04 -2.44
C HIS A 202 -4.53 8.54 -3.64
N ASP A 203 -4.10 8.23 -4.86
CA ASP A 203 -4.91 8.47 -6.04
C ASP A 203 -6.05 7.46 -6.12
N HIS A 204 -7.28 7.97 -6.29
CA HIS A 204 -8.53 7.22 -6.20
C HIS A 204 -8.84 6.46 -7.49
N CYS A 205 -7.89 5.65 -7.94
CA CYS A 205 -7.93 4.89 -9.19
C CYS A 205 -7.11 3.60 -9.08
N LEU A 206 -7.09 2.83 -10.17
CA LEU A 206 -6.20 1.70 -10.38
C LEU A 206 -5.23 2.02 -11.51
N GLU A 207 -3.93 1.85 -11.29
CA GLU A 207 -2.92 2.12 -12.32
C GLU A 207 -1.78 1.10 -12.27
N HIS A 208 -1.21 0.83 -13.44
CA HIS A 208 0.10 0.21 -13.59
C HIS A 208 0.94 1.09 -14.52
N ILE A 209 2.04 1.61 -13.97
CA ILE A 209 3.03 2.40 -14.69
C ILE A 209 4.36 1.66 -14.69
N LYS A 210 4.99 1.59 -15.86
CA LYS A 210 6.32 1.05 -16.07
C LYS A 210 7.09 1.95 -17.02
N ARG A 211 7.98 2.78 -16.47
CA ARG A 211 8.85 3.64 -17.27
C ARG A 211 10.04 2.85 -17.82
N GLU A 212 10.52 3.24 -19.00
CA GLU A 212 11.70 2.65 -19.65
C GLU A 212 12.98 2.88 -18.85
N ASP A 213 13.08 4.03 -18.17
CA ASP A 213 14.25 4.45 -17.39
C ASP A 213 14.28 3.87 -15.96
N SER A 214 13.23 3.14 -15.54
CA SER A 214 13.11 2.62 -14.19
C SER A 214 13.03 1.11 -14.19
N THR A 215 13.68 0.46 -13.22
CA THR A 215 13.53 -1.00 -13.01
C THR A 215 12.29 -1.35 -12.19
N VAL A 216 11.71 -0.37 -11.49
CA VAL A 216 10.56 -0.56 -10.59
C VAL A 216 9.26 -0.60 -11.38
N HIS A 217 8.29 -1.42 -10.95
CA HIS A 217 6.89 -1.32 -11.37
C HIS A 217 6.11 -0.47 -10.37
N PHE A 218 5.36 0.54 -10.84
CA PHE A 218 4.52 1.38 -9.99
C PHE A 218 3.07 0.93 -10.14
N VAL A 219 2.44 0.54 -9.04
CA VAL A 219 1.09 -0.01 -9.04
C VAL A 219 0.24 0.73 -8.00
N THR A 220 -0.77 1.45 -8.49
CA THR A 220 -1.76 2.15 -7.66
C THR A 220 -3.00 1.27 -7.49
N SER A 221 -3.42 1.04 -6.24
CA SER A 221 -4.67 0.39 -5.86
C SER A 221 -5.44 1.25 -4.84
N GLY A 222 -5.79 2.48 -5.23
CA GLY A 222 -6.47 3.46 -4.36
C GLY A 222 -7.99 3.55 -4.54
N ALA A 223 -8.59 2.67 -5.36
CA ALA A 223 -10.01 2.74 -5.74
C ALA A 223 -10.98 1.91 -4.87
N GLY A 224 -10.60 1.58 -3.63
CA GLY A 224 -11.40 0.69 -2.78
C GLY A 224 -12.72 1.30 -2.27
N SER A 225 -12.85 2.63 -2.28
CA SER A 225 -14.07 3.33 -1.84
C SER A 225 -14.35 4.61 -2.64
N LYS A 226 -13.51 5.63 -2.51
CA LYS A 226 -13.55 6.82 -3.36
C LYS A 226 -12.89 6.50 -4.70
N SER A 227 -13.49 6.99 -5.79
CA SER A 227 -13.00 6.86 -7.16
C SER A 227 -13.68 7.91 -8.06
N PHE A 228 -13.52 7.79 -9.38
CA PHE A 228 -14.12 8.66 -10.39
C PHE A 228 -13.59 10.11 -10.30
N GLN A 229 -12.28 10.27 -10.13
CA GLN A 229 -11.62 11.58 -10.04
C GLN A 229 -10.89 11.99 -11.33
N GLY A 230 -10.94 11.13 -12.34
CA GLY A 230 -10.27 11.28 -13.62
C GLY A 230 -8.83 10.78 -13.60
N LEU A 231 -8.38 10.31 -14.76
CA LEU A 231 -6.98 10.12 -15.08
C LEU A 231 -6.57 11.20 -16.08
N ARG A 232 -5.42 11.82 -15.85
CA ARG A 232 -4.78 12.73 -16.80
C ARG A 232 -4.39 11.95 -18.04
N GLN A 233 -4.43 12.62 -19.19
CA GLN A 233 -3.93 12.04 -20.42
C GLN A 233 -2.41 11.87 -20.31
N GLY A 234 -1.95 10.62 -20.30
CA GLY A 234 -0.53 10.29 -20.27
C GLY A 234 0.15 10.52 -21.61
N LYS A 235 1.46 10.68 -21.56
CA LYS A 235 2.38 10.65 -22.69
C LYS A 235 3.15 9.34 -22.72
N PRO A 236 3.78 8.94 -23.85
CA PRO A 236 4.55 7.72 -23.93
C PRO A 236 5.62 7.59 -22.83
N GLU A 237 6.32 8.69 -22.51
CA GLU A 237 7.36 8.72 -21.47
C GLU A 237 6.84 8.49 -20.05
N ASP A 238 5.53 8.64 -19.81
CA ASP A 238 4.94 8.34 -18.50
C ASP A 238 4.91 6.82 -18.25
N GLY A 239 4.97 6.00 -19.30
CA GLY A 239 5.03 4.55 -19.19
C GLY A 239 3.74 3.90 -18.70
N LEU A 240 2.58 4.55 -18.88
CA LEU A 240 1.28 4.00 -18.49
C LEU A 240 0.98 2.70 -19.25
N GLN A 241 0.87 1.59 -18.52
CA GLN A 241 0.49 0.29 -19.06
C GLN A 241 -1.02 0.05 -18.89
N PHE A 242 -1.59 0.54 -17.79
CA PHE A 242 -3.01 0.44 -17.48
C PHE A 242 -3.45 1.57 -16.55
N GLY A 243 -4.64 2.12 -16.79
CA GLY A 243 -5.29 3.09 -15.92
C GLY A 243 -6.81 2.90 -15.92
N TYR A 244 -7.42 2.93 -14.73
CA TYR A 244 -8.86 2.81 -14.54
C TYR A 244 -9.34 3.68 -13.38
N ASP A 245 -10.29 4.58 -13.65
CA ASP A 245 -10.80 5.56 -12.68
C ASP A 245 -12.04 5.07 -11.89
N GLY A 246 -12.50 3.84 -12.14
CA GLY A 246 -13.62 3.26 -11.39
C GLY A 246 -13.19 2.61 -10.08
N GLN A 247 -14.17 2.22 -9.26
CA GLN A 247 -13.93 1.47 -8.02
C GLN A 247 -13.36 0.08 -8.31
N GLY A 248 -12.46 -0.40 -7.46
CA GLY A 248 -11.83 -1.70 -7.65
C GLY A 248 -10.74 -2.02 -6.64
N PHE A 249 -10.00 -3.10 -6.91
CA PHE A 249 -8.90 -3.59 -6.10
C PHE A 249 -7.96 -4.45 -6.95
N ILE A 250 -6.78 -4.77 -6.41
CA ILE A 250 -5.88 -5.74 -7.03
C ILE A 250 -5.82 -7.04 -6.23
N SER A 251 -5.52 -8.14 -6.90
CA SER A 251 -5.12 -9.39 -6.26
C SER A 251 -3.73 -9.79 -6.73
N VAL A 252 -2.88 -10.22 -5.79
CA VAL A 252 -1.49 -10.60 -6.05
C VAL A 252 -1.31 -12.09 -5.74
N SER A 253 -0.72 -12.83 -6.68
CA SER A 253 -0.30 -14.23 -6.50
C SER A 253 1.20 -14.32 -6.74
N MET A 254 1.94 -14.91 -5.80
CA MET A 254 3.40 -14.93 -5.83
C MET A 254 3.94 -16.35 -5.68
N ALA A 255 4.92 -16.66 -6.49
CA ALA A 255 5.73 -17.88 -6.44
C ALA A 255 7.22 -17.51 -6.54
N ALA A 256 8.09 -18.51 -6.42
CA ALA A 256 9.54 -18.28 -6.46
C ALA A 256 10.07 -17.74 -7.81
N GLN A 257 9.33 -17.94 -8.91
CA GLN A 257 9.71 -17.48 -10.25
C GLN A 257 8.73 -16.47 -10.83
N ASP A 258 7.48 -16.50 -10.40
CA ASP A 258 6.41 -15.71 -10.99
C ASP A 258 5.70 -14.84 -9.97
N LEU A 259 5.41 -13.60 -10.34
CA LEU A 259 4.52 -12.70 -9.62
C LEU A 259 3.42 -12.27 -10.59
N ARG A 260 2.16 -12.52 -10.23
CA ARG A 260 0.99 -12.09 -11.01
C ARG A 260 0.14 -11.11 -10.22
N ILE A 261 -0.28 -10.03 -10.88
CA ILE A 261 -1.27 -9.07 -10.39
C ILE A 261 -2.45 -9.06 -11.35
N ASP A 262 -3.64 -9.22 -10.80
CA ASP A 262 -4.89 -8.97 -11.53
C ASP A 262 -5.55 -7.71 -10.96
N PHE A 263 -5.99 -6.81 -11.83
CA PHE A 263 -6.76 -5.62 -11.49
C PHE A 263 -8.25 -5.92 -11.69
N HIS A 264 -9.07 -5.67 -10.67
CA HIS A 264 -10.49 -5.98 -10.67
C HIS A 264 -11.32 -4.71 -10.50
N ASP A 265 -12.40 -4.59 -11.28
CA ASP A 265 -13.44 -3.58 -11.02
C ASP A 265 -14.28 -3.94 -9.78
N ALA A 266 -15.20 -3.07 -9.39
CA ALA A 266 -16.12 -3.28 -8.27
C ALA A 266 -17.13 -4.43 -8.46
N LEU A 267 -17.27 -4.93 -9.69
CA LEU A 267 -18.09 -6.10 -10.04
C LEU A 267 -17.28 -7.41 -10.03
N GLY A 268 -15.95 -7.32 -9.87
CA GLY A 268 -15.03 -8.45 -9.86
C GLY A 268 -14.57 -8.88 -11.26
N HIS A 269 -14.82 -8.06 -12.29
CA HIS A 269 -14.25 -8.32 -13.61
C HIS A 269 -12.78 -7.96 -13.63
N LYS A 270 -11.98 -8.84 -14.23
CA LYS A 270 -10.57 -8.58 -14.46
C LYS A 270 -10.41 -7.59 -15.61
N LEU A 271 -9.83 -6.43 -15.32
CA LEU A 271 -9.60 -5.36 -16.28
C LEU A 271 -8.20 -5.44 -16.91
N HIS A 272 -7.21 -5.87 -16.13
CA HIS A 272 -5.82 -5.94 -16.54
C HIS A 272 -5.07 -7.00 -15.76
N GLN A 273 -3.97 -7.49 -16.33
CA GLN A 273 -3.07 -8.44 -15.69
C GLN A 273 -1.63 -8.07 -15.99
N LEU A 274 -0.82 -8.07 -14.93
CA LEU A 274 0.63 -7.98 -14.97
C LEU A 274 1.21 -9.31 -14.52
N THR A 275 2.18 -9.85 -15.28
CA THR A 275 3.00 -10.99 -14.86
C THR A 275 4.47 -10.60 -14.92
N LEU A 276 5.21 -10.84 -13.85
CA LEU A 276 6.64 -10.63 -13.73
C LEU A 276 7.34 -11.97 -13.51
N HIS A 277 8.53 -12.10 -14.06
CA HIS A 277 9.36 -13.30 -13.98
C HIS A 277 10.74 -12.99 -13.39
N LYS A 278 11.32 -13.94 -12.66
CA LYS A 278 12.67 -13.89 -12.09
C LYS A 278 13.59 -14.93 -12.73
#